data_AF-A0A183DES6-F1
#
_entry.id   AF-A0A183DES6-F1
#
_cell.length_a   1.000
_cell.length_b   1.000
_cell.length_c   1.000
_cell.angle_alpha   90.00
_cell.angle_beta   90.00
_cell.angle_gamma   90.00
#
_symmetry.space_group_name_H-M   'P 1'
#
loop_
_entity.id
_entity.type
_entity.pdbx_description
1 polymer ?
#
loop_
_entity_poly.entity_id
_entity_poly.type
_entity_poly.pdbx_seq_one_letter_code
_entity_poly.pdbx_strand_id
1 'polypeptide(L)'
;LDNSRVILRRAGSDYIHANYIRHKVLQNDFILTQGPLSNTVDDFWQMVWQERSGLIFMLCNYMEDHSHKCAEYLPTFVILNLT
;
A
#
# COMPACT_ATOMS: atom_id res chain seq x y z
N LEU A 1 8.81 1.28 -17.20
CA LEU A 1 7.94 1.06 -16.02
C LEU A 1 8.78 0.56 -14.85
N ASP A 2 9.68 -0.40 -15.05
CA ASP A 2 10.60 -0.86 -13.99
C ASP A 2 11.47 0.25 -13.38
N ASN A 3 11.90 1.23 -14.19
CA ASN A 3 12.76 2.32 -13.72
C ASN A 3 12.13 3.20 -12.64
N SER A 4 10.80 3.18 -12.48
CA SER A 4 10.11 3.89 -11.41
C SER A 4 9.53 2.96 -10.35
N ARG A 5 9.77 1.65 -10.42
CA ARG A 5 9.25 0.68 -9.46
C ARG A 5 9.84 0.95 -8.07
N VAL A 6 9.01 0.81 -7.05
CA VAL A 6 9.49 0.81 -5.67
C VAL A 6 10.15 -0.54 -5.36
N ILE A 7 11.34 -0.50 -4.78
CA ILE A 7 12.13 -1.68 -4.41
C ILE A 7 12.08 -1.82 -2.89
N LEU A 8 11.61 -2.96 -2.39
CA LEU A 8 11.58 -3.25 -0.95
C LEU A 8 12.99 -3.58 -0.45
N ARG A 9 13.42 -2.94 0.63
CA ARG A 9 14.76 -3.08 1.23
C ARG A 9 14.72 -4.08 2.39
N ARG A 10 14.66 -5.37 2.06
CA ARG A 10 14.64 -6.49 3.03
C ARG A 10 15.30 -7.74 2.46
N ALA A 11 15.50 -8.76 3.29
CA ALA A 11 15.86 -10.09 2.81
C ALA A 11 14.67 -10.75 2.11
N GLY A 12 14.90 -11.43 0.98
CA GLY A 12 13.87 -12.09 0.18
C GLY A 12 13.49 -11.29 -1.08
N SER A 13 12.22 -11.35 -1.47
CA SER A 13 11.71 -10.65 -2.65
C SER A 13 11.68 -9.13 -2.42
N ASP A 14 12.19 -8.40 -3.43
CA ASP A 14 12.22 -6.94 -3.49
C ASP A 14 10.99 -6.35 -4.22
N TYR A 15 10.11 -7.21 -4.73
CA TYR A 15 9.01 -6.82 -5.59
C TYR A 15 7.79 -6.34 -4.79
N ILE A 16 7.25 -5.21 -5.23
CA ILE A 16 5.90 -4.74 -4.91
C ILE A 16 5.35 -4.03 -6.15
N HIS A 17 4.05 -4.16 -6.39
CA HIS A 17 3.39 -3.46 -7.50
C HIS A 17 3.12 -2.00 -7.14
N ALA A 18 4.19 -1.21 -7.08
CA ALA A 18 4.15 0.21 -6.77
C ALA A 18 5.18 0.98 -7.60
N ASN A 19 4.86 2.23 -7.94
CA ASN A 19 5.74 3.10 -8.72
C ASN A 19 5.79 4.51 -8.12
N TYR A 20 6.99 5.11 -8.14
CA TYR A 20 7.17 6.53 -7.87
C TYR A 20 6.58 7.35 -9.02
N ILE A 21 5.73 8.31 -8.67
CA ILE A 21 5.22 9.34 -9.58
C ILE A 21 5.86 10.66 -9.18
N ARG A 22 6.84 11.08 -9.98
CA ARG A 22 7.53 12.35 -9.84
C ARG A 22 7.33 13.14 -11.11
N HIS A 23 6.90 14.38 -10.98
CA HIS A 23 6.80 15.27 -12.14
C HIS A 23 6.98 16.72 -11.70
N LYS A 24 7.63 17.53 -12.54
CA LYS A 24 7.97 18.93 -12.27
C LYS A 24 6.80 19.84 -11.92
N VAL A 25 5.56 19.44 -12.24
CA VAL A 25 4.34 20.22 -11.96
C VAL A 25 3.63 19.78 -10.68
N LEU A 26 4.00 18.63 -10.13
CA LEU A 26 3.43 18.14 -8.88
C LEU A 26 4.14 18.86 -7.74
N GLN A 27 3.35 19.32 -6.77
CA GLN A 27 3.90 19.92 -5.55
C GLN A 27 4.53 18.86 -4.65
N ASN A 28 4.05 17.62 -4.73
CA ASN A 28 4.51 16.49 -3.93
C ASN A 28 4.85 15.30 -4.85
N ASP A 29 5.81 14.50 -4.42
CA ASP A 29 6.03 13.17 -4.98
C ASP A 29 4.97 12.20 -4.43
N PHE A 30 4.51 11.29 -5.28
CA PHE A 30 3.54 10.26 -4.89
C PHE A 30 4.10 8.86 -5.16
N ILE A 31 3.56 7.89 -4.44
CA ILE A 31 3.66 6.47 -4.80
C ILE A 31 2.26 6.01 -5.17
N LEU A 32 2.10 5.51 -6.39
CA LEU A 32 0.87 4.82 -6.79
C LEU A 32 1.11 3.32 -6.71
N THR A 33 0.18 2.61 -6.08
CA THR A 33 0.24 1.16 -5.90
C THR A 33 -1.15 0.57 -6.02
N GLN A 34 -1.22 -0.73 -6.30
CA GLN A 34 -2.49 -1.45 -6.22
C GLN A 34 -3.02 -1.48 -4.77
N GLY A 35 -4.31 -1.75 -4.62
CA GLY A 35 -4.83 -2.21 -3.32
C GLY A 35 -4.04 -3.44 -2.85
N PRO A 36 -3.57 -3.47 -1.59
CA PRO A 36 -2.88 -4.65 -1.06
C PRO A 36 -3.72 -5.92 -1.24
N LEU A 37 -3.06 -7.01 -1.62
CA LEU A 37 -3.63 -8.35 -1.54
C LEU A 37 -3.40 -8.90 -0.13
N SER A 38 -4.16 -9.93 0.26
CA SER A 38 -4.01 -10.54 1.59
C SER A 38 -2.57 -10.99 1.90
N ASN A 39 -1.82 -11.43 0.88
CA ASN A 39 -0.43 -11.86 1.01
C ASN A 39 0.62 -10.74 0.79
N THR A 40 0.19 -9.50 0.55
CA THR A 40 1.09 -8.35 0.34
C THR A 40 0.80 -7.18 1.27
N VAL A 41 -0.01 -7.38 2.33
CA VAL A 41 -0.26 -6.36 3.36
C VAL A 41 1.04 -5.96 4.05
N ASP A 42 1.86 -6.93 4.42
CA ASP A 42 3.16 -6.67 5.06
C ASP A 42 4.11 -5.93 4.12
N ASP A 43 4.10 -6.27 2.84
CA ASP A 43 4.90 -5.62 1.80
C ASP A 43 4.48 -4.14 1.62
N PHE A 44 3.18 -3.88 1.65
CA PHE A 44 2.62 -2.53 1.61
C PHE A 44 3.06 -1.71 2.82
N TRP A 45 2.95 -2.26 4.04
CA TRP A 45 3.40 -1.55 5.25
C TRP A 45 4.92 -1.37 5.30
N GLN A 46 5.68 -2.34 4.82
CA GLN A 46 7.13 -2.22 4.67
C GLN A 46 7.50 -1.08 3.73
N MET A 47 6.79 -0.92 2.60
CA MET A 47 6.96 0.20 1.69
C MET A 47 6.63 1.54 2.36
N VAL A 48 5.48 1.63 3.03
CA VAL A 48 5.03 2.86 3.72
C VAL A 48 6.07 3.31 4.74
N TRP A 49 6.56 2.38 5.57
CA TRP A 49 7.60 2.65 6.56
C TRP A 49 8.92 3.07 5.92
N GLN A 50 9.39 2.31 4.92
CA GLN A 50 10.64 2.55 4.22
C GLN A 50 10.68 3.93 3.56
N GLU A 51 9.59 4.31 2.89
CA GLU A 51 9.48 5.57 2.15
C GLU A 51 8.98 6.72 3.04
N ARG A 52 8.82 6.49 4.35
CA ARG A 52 8.39 7.48 5.35
C ARG A 52 7.09 8.19 4.94
N SER A 53 6.17 7.45 4.34
CA SER A 53 4.90 8.01 3.87
C SER A 53 4.00 8.31 5.07
N GLY A 54 3.69 9.60 5.27
CA GLY A 54 2.86 10.05 6.40
C GLY A 54 1.35 10.02 6.13
N LEU A 55 0.93 9.77 4.89
CA LEU A 55 -0.48 9.79 4.49
C LEU A 55 -0.75 8.73 3.41
N ILE A 56 -1.89 8.05 3.53
CA ILE A 56 -2.37 7.04 2.59
C ILE A 56 -3.75 7.50 2.08
N PHE A 57 -3.90 7.60 0.76
CA PHE A 57 -5.17 7.85 0.11
C PHE A 57 -5.69 6.55 -0.51
N MET A 58 -6.75 5.99 0.07
CA MET A 58 -7.45 4.84 -0.50
C MET A 58 -8.62 5.34 -1.36
N LEU A 59 -8.60 4.96 -2.64
CA LEU A 59 -9.58 5.45 -3.63
C LEU A 59 -10.65 4.39 -4.00
N CYS A 60 -10.65 3.25 -3.30
CA CYS A 60 -11.61 2.16 -3.48
C CYS A 60 -12.13 1.67 -2.12
N ASN A 61 -13.21 0.89 -2.11
CA ASN A 61 -13.61 0.12 -0.95
C ASN A 61 -12.88 -1.24 -0.92
N TYR A 62 -12.89 -1.94 0.22
CA TYR A 62 -12.38 -3.33 0.28
C TYR A 62 -13.16 -4.29 -0.64
N MET A 63 -14.46 -4.03 -0.77
CA MET A 63 -15.41 -4.79 -1.60
C MET A 63 -16.19 -3.82 -2.49
N GLU A 64 -16.25 -4.12 -3.79
CA GLU A 64 -17.04 -3.39 -4.78
C GLU A 64 -17.71 -4.40 -5.71
N ASP A 65 -19.00 -4.24 -5.98
CA ASP A 65 -19.77 -5.15 -6.83
C ASP A 65 -19.59 -6.64 -6.50
N HIS A 66 -19.54 -6.96 -5.20
CA HIS A 66 -19.34 -8.32 -4.66
C HIS A 66 -17.95 -8.92 -4.97
N SER A 67 -16.99 -8.09 -5.35
CA SER A 67 -15.61 -8.46 -5.64
C SER A 67 -14.65 -7.80 -4.65
N HIS A 68 -13.73 -8.59 -4.09
CA HIS A 68 -12.64 -8.06 -3.26
C HIS A 68 -11.67 -7.23 -4.11
N LYS A 69 -11.51 -5.95 -3.77
CA LYS A 69 -10.60 -5.02 -4.46
C LYS A 69 -9.33 -4.73 -3.68
N CYS A 70 -9.40 -4.85 -2.36
CA CYS A 70 -8.32 -4.49 -1.45
C CYS A 70 -8.47 -5.32 -0.17
N ALA A 71 -7.36 -5.82 0.38
CA ALA A 71 -7.34 -6.42 1.69
C ALA A 71 -7.49 -5.35 2.77
N GLU A 72 -8.08 -5.73 3.91
CA GLU A 72 -8.08 -4.88 5.11
C GLU A 72 -6.65 -4.76 5.63
N TYR A 73 -6.04 -3.58 5.46
CA TYR A 73 -4.66 -3.33 5.87
C TYR A 73 -4.56 -2.36 7.05
N LEU A 74 -5.63 -1.64 7.38
CA LEU A 74 -5.71 -0.79 8.57
C LEU A 74 -6.19 -1.61 9.77
N PRO A 75 -5.77 -1.27 11.00
CA PRO A 75 -6.31 -1.89 12.21
C PRO A 75 -7.82 -1.71 12.27
N THR A 76 -8.57 -2.81 12.34
CA THR A 76 -9.96 -2.77 12.71
C THR A 76 -10.05 -2.74 14.24
N PHE A 77 -10.91 -1.90 14.78
CA PHE A 77 -11.24 -1.96 16.20
C PHE A 77 -11.96 -3.28 16.47
N VAL A 78 -11.22 -4.30 16.88
CA VAL A 78 -11.81 -5.46 17.54
C VAL A 78 -12.15 -5.00 18.95
N ILE A 79 -13.43 -4.72 19.21
CA ILE A 79 -13.91 -4.67 20.59
C ILE A 79 -13.69 -6.07 21.13
N LEU A 80 -12.62 -6.26 21.91
CA LEU A 80 -12.48 -7.43 22.75
C LEU A 80 -13.63 -7.35 23.75
N ASN A 81 -14.71 -8.08 23.48
CA ASN A 81 -15.74 -8.35 24.46
C ASN A 81 -15.08 -9.16 25.57
N LEU A 82 -14.55 -8.47 26.58
CA LEU A 82 -14.22 -9.07 27.87
C LEU A 82 -15.55 -9.37 28.56
N THR A 83 -16.12 -10.54 28.25
CA THR A 83 -17.11 -11.23 29.09
C THR A 83 -16.40 -12.18 30.02
#